data_AF-B8ISD2-F1
#
_entry.id   AF-B8ISD2-F1
#
_cell.length_a   1.000
_cell.length_b   1.000
_cell.length_c   1.000
_cell.angle_alpha   90.00
_cell.angle_beta   90.00
_cell.angle_gamma   90.00
#
_symmetry.space_group_name_H-M   'P 1'
#
loop_
_entity.id
_entity.type
_entity.pdbx_description
1 polymer ?
#
loop_
_entity_poly.entity_id
_entity_poly.type
_entity_poly.pdbx_seq_one_letter_code
_entity_poly.pdbx_strand_id
1 'polypeptide(L)'
;MTCAKCPYTLHAPETDEGIVAWSVIQRCGGQVRVGFGGVYALDFGAILLMADAMGATSPLLADLLPRVEPLIVKAYRKEGGDGE
;
A
#
# COMPACT_ATOMS: atom_id res chain seq x y z
N MET A 1 -7.08 15.66 20.77
CA MET A 1 -5.88 15.29 21.55
C MET A 1 -4.94 14.56 20.63
N THR A 2 -3.76 15.13 20.36
CA THR A 2 -2.68 14.49 19.61
C THR A 2 -1.91 13.57 20.55
N CYS A 3 -1.79 12.29 20.18
CA CYS A 3 -0.96 11.34 20.92
C CYS A 3 0.52 11.71 20.76
N ALA A 4 1.24 11.94 21.87
CA ALA A 4 2.62 12.41 21.87
C ALA A 4 3.63 11.46 21.18
N LYS A 5 3.25 10.20 20.92
CA LYS A 5 4.07 9.20 20.22
C LYS A 5 3.23 8.41 19.20
N CYS A 6 2.37 9.09 18.46
CA CYS A 6 1.60 8.45 17.40
C CYS A 6 2.57 7.83 16.36
N PRO A 7 2.54 6.51 16.10
CA PRO A 7 3.44 5.88 15.12
C PRO A 7 3.29 6.47 13.72
N TYR A 8 2.09 6.92 13.35
CA TYR A 8 1.82 7.57 12.06
C TYR A 8 2.47 8.95 11.91
N THR A 9 2.73 9.64 13.02
CA THR A 9 3.49 10.89 13.03
C THR A 9 4.99 10.62 13.06
N LEU A 10 5.42 9.64 13.88
CA LEU A 10 6.84 9.27 14.01
C LEU A 10 7.44 8.71 12.71
N HIS A 11 6.63 8.02 11.90
CA HIS A 11 7.06 7.37 10.66
C HIS A 11 6.42 7.99 9.41
N ALA A 12 5.97 9.24 9.50
CA ALA A 12 5.46 9.96 8.34
C ALA A 12 6.59 10.16 7.30
N PRO A 13 6.31 10.08 5.99
CA PRO A 13 7.29 10.46 4.97
C PRO A 13 7.68 11.93 5.10
N GLU A 14 8.99 12.21 5.07
CA GLU A 14 9.52 13.58 5.24
C GLU A 14 10.08 14.17 3.93
N THR A 15 10.13 13.37 2.85
CA THR A 15 10.62 13.80 1.53
C THR A 15 9.47 13.86 0.53
N ASP A 16 9.58 14.75 -0.47
CA ASP A 16 8.57 14.86 -1.53
C ASP A 16 8.34 13.52 -2.26
N GLU A 17 9.42 12.82 -2.58
CA GLU A 17 9.36 11.48 -3.19
C GLU A 17 8.64 10.46 -2.29
N GLY A 18 8.91 10.51 -0.98
CA GLY A 18 8.26 9.65 0.01
C GLY A 18 6.77 9.96 0.18
N ILE A 19 6.39 11.24 0.17
CA ILE A 19 5.00 11.69 0.24
C ILE A 19 4.22 11.18 -0.98
N VAL A 20 4.79 11.34 -2.16
CA VAL A 20 4.18 10.90 -3.42
C VAL A 20 4.07 9.37 -3.47
N ALA A 21 5.13 8.64 -3.16
CA ALA A 21 5.10 7.17 -3.10
C ALA A 21 4.06 6.67 -2.07
N TRP A 22 3.99 7.30 -0.90
CA TRP A 22 3.00 6.97 0.12
C TRP A 22 1.56 7.21 -0.35
N SER A 23 1.32 8.29 -1.11
CA SER A 23 -0.01 8.57 -1.67
C SER A 23 -0.50 7.46 -2.61
N VAL A 24 0.39 6.85 -3.39
CA VAL A 24 0.08 5.69 -4.24
C VAL A 24 -0.18 4.47 -3.37
N ILE A 25 0.68 4.20 -2.38
CA ILE A 25 0.55 3.04 -1.46
C ILE A 25 -0.80 3.03 -0.74
N GLN A 26 -1.30 4.18 -0.30
CA GLN A 26 -2.61 4.30 0.35
C GLN A 26 -3.78 3.86 -0.55
N ARG A 27 -3.58 3.79 -1.87
CA ARG A 27 -4.60 3.39 -2.85
C ARG A 27 -4.45 1.93 -3.31
N CYS A 28 -3.37 1.24 -2.89
CA CYS A 28 -3.09 -0.14 -3.30
C CYS A 28 -4.16 -1.15 -2.87
N GLY A 29 -4.97 -0.88 -1.83
CA GLY A 29 -6.03 -1.78 -1.40
C GLY A 29 -7.02 -2.13 -2.51
N GLY A 30 -7.34 -1.18 -3.41
CA GLY A 30 -8.20 -1.46 -4.56
C GLY A 30 -7.53 -2.23 -5.70
N GLN A 31 -6.20 -2.39 -5.66
CA GLN A 31 -5.38 -2.93 -6.75
C GLN A 31 -4.83 -4.30 -6.34
N VAL A 32 -5.74 -5.26 -6.14
CA VAL A 32 -5.42 -6.60 -5.63
C VAL A 32 -5.76 -7.67 -6.65
N ARG A 33 -5.01 -8.77 -6.60
CA ARG A 33 -5.31 -10.00 -7.35
C ARG A 33 -6.01 -10.98 -6.42
N VAL A 34 -7.18 -11.45 -6.85
CA VAL A 34 -8.04 -12.37 -6.11
C VAL A 34 -8.06 -13.72 -6.80
N GLY A 35 -7.93 -14.78 -6.02
CA GLY A 35 -7.95 -16.18 -6.48
C GLY A 35 -7.95 -17.14 -5.30
N PHE A 36 -8.33 -18.40 -5.51
CA PHE A 36 -8.30 -19.44 -4.46
C PHE A 36 -9.03 -19.03 -3.16
N GLY A 37 -10.14 -18.30 -3.27
CA GLY A 37 -10.94 -17.87 -2.12
C GLY A 37 -10.43 -16.62 -1.40
N GLY A 38 -9.43 -15.90 -1.90
CA GLY A 38 -8.98 -14.66 -1.27
C GLY A 38 -8.00 -13.82 -2.08
N VAL A 39 -7.57 -12.69 -1.49
CA VAL A 39 -6.49 -11.87 -2.03
C VAL A 39 -5.17 -12.61 -1.84
N TYR A 40 -4.37 -12.72 -2.91
CA TYR A 40 -3.07 -13.40 -2.87
C TYR A 40 -1.88 -12.52 -3.26
N ALA A 41 -2.11 -11.41 -3.96
CA ALA A 41 -1.08 -10.47 -4.39
C ALA A 41 -1.68 -9.08 -4.63
N LEU A 42 -0.82 -8.07 -4.73
CA LEU A 42 -1.16 -6.80 -5.35
C LEU A 42 -1.05 -6.92 -6.87
N ASP A 43 -1.79 -6.09 -7.59
CA ASP A 43 -1.60 -5.92 -9.02
C ASP A 43 -0.62 -4.77 -9.27
N PHE A 44 0.67 -5.10 -9.37
CA PHE A 44 1.71 -4.09 -9.61
C PHE A 44 1.53 -3.38 -10.95
N GLY A 45 0.98 -4.04 -11.98
CA GLY A 45 0.72 -3.40 -13.27
C GLY A 45 -0.33 -2.30 -13.12
N ALA A 46 -1.44 -2.61 -12.45
CA ALA A 46 -2.50 -1.63 -12.16
C ALA A 46 -1.99 -0.49 -11.25
N ILE A 47 -1.16 -0.81 -10.25
CA ILE A 47 -0.59 0.20 -9.35
C ILE A 47 0.36 1.14 -10.09
N LEU A 48 1.26 0.62 -10.93
CA LEU A 48 2.19 1.43 -11.70
C LEU A 48 1.46 2.30 -12.73
N LEU A 49 0.39 1.80 -13.36
CA LEU A 49 -0.45 2.59 -14.25
C LEU A 49 -1.18 3.71 -13.49
N MET A 50 -1.69 3.43 -12.29
CA MET A 50 -2.29 4.44 -11.43
C MET A 50 -1.26 5.49 -11.00
N ALA A 51 -0.05 5.07 -10.64
CA ALA A 51 1.03 5.98 -10.27
C ALA A 51 1.41 6.90 -11.44
N ASP A 52 1.48 6.38 -12.65
CA ASP A 52 1.72 7.17 -13.86
C ASP A 52 0.64 8.22 -14.09
N ALA A 53 -0.64 7.83 -13.98
CA ALA A 53 -1.77 8.77 -14.07
C ALA A 53 -1.76 9.86 -12.97
N MET A 54 -1.15 9.58 -11.82
CA MET A 54 -0.98 10.53 -10.72
C MET A 54 0.27 11.43 -10.89
N GLY A 55 1.13 11.17 -11.87
CA GLY A 55 2.45 11.79 -11.99
C GLY A 55 3.41 11.38 -10.86
N ALA A 56 3.20 10.18 -10.29
CA ALA A 56 3.81 9.69 -9.07
C ALA A 56 4.80 8.53 -9.29
N THR A 57 5.11 8.19 -10.54
CA THR A 57 6.06 7.13 -10.88
C THR A 57 7.46 7.48 -10.39
N SER A 58 8.02 6.66 -9.50
CA SER A 58 9.38 6.84 -9.00
C SER A 58 10.09 5.50 -8.75
N PRO A 59 11.44 5.48 -8.76
CA PRO A 59 12.20 4.30 -8.34
C PRO A 59 11.87 3.87 -6.90
N LEU A 60 11.67 4.84 -5.99
CA LEU A 60 11.28 4.56 -4.62
C LEU A 60 9.96 3.79 -4.54
N LEU A 61 8.95 4.16 -5.34
CA LEU A 61 7.69 3.43 -5.39
C LEU A 61 7.91 1.97 -5.83
N ALA A 62 8.67 1.75 -6.91
CA ALA A 62 8.98 0.41 -7.42
C ALA A 62 9.68 -0.45 -6.36
N ASP A 63 10.61 0.11 -5.58
CA ASP A 63 11.31 -0.57 -4.50
C ASP A 63 10.42 -0.88 -3.29
N LEU A 64 9.42 -0.04 -3.01
CA LEU A 64 8.51 -0.20 -1.87
C LEU A 64 7.42 -1.24 -2.13
N LEU A 65 6.95 -1.40 -3.38
CA LEU A 65 5.84 -2.31 -3.70
C LEU A 65 6.03 -3.75 -3.19
N PRO A 66 7.18 -4.42 -3.42
CA PRO A 66 7.42 -5.77 -2.88
C PRO A 66 7.43 -5.83 -1.34
N ARG A 67 7.80 -4.74 -0.67
CA ARG A 67 7.87 -4.68 0.81
C ARG A 67 6.48 -4.52 1.43
N VAL A 68 5.60 -3.79 0.75
CA VAL A 68 4.25 -3.45 1.25
C VAL A 68 3.22 -4.52 0.91
N GLU A 69 3.35 -5.20 -0.24
CA GLU A 69 2.45 -6.30 -0.64
C GLU A 69 2.13 -7.29 0.48
N PRO A 70 3.12 -7.92 1.17
CA PRO A 70 2.81 -8.91 2.19
C PRO A 70 2.02 -8.33 3.37
N LEU A 71 2.17 -7.03 3.67
CA LEU A 71 1.41 -6.35 4.73
C LEU A 71 -0.05 -6.18 4.33
N ILE A 72 -0.31 -5.71 3.11
CA ILE A 72 -1.67 -5.52 2.58
C ILE A 72 -2.38 -6.86 2.40
N VAL A 73 -1.71 -7.85 1.79
CA VAL A 73 -2.29 -9.21 1.63
C VAL A 73 -2.62 -9.82 2.99
N LYS A 74 -1.76 -9.63 4.00
CA LYS A 74 -2.04 -10.09 5.37
C LYS A 74 -3.24 -9.38 6.00
N ALA A 75 -3.44 -8.09 5.73
CA ALA A 75 -4.61 -7.37 6.22
C ALA A 75 -5.92 -7.94 5.65
N TYR A 76 -5.97 -8.19 4.33
CA TYR A 76 -7.14 -8.83 3.70
C TYR A 76 -7.46 -10.22 4.25
N ARG A 77 -6.43 -11.02 4.57
CA ARG A 77 -6.63 -12.34 5.18
C ARG A 77 -7.25 -12.29 6.57
N LYS A 78 -7.00 -11.22 7.34
CA LYS A 78 -7.62 -11.04 8.65
C LYS A 78 -9.10 -10.71 8.51
N GLU A 79 -9.44 -9.79 7.62
CA GLU A 79 -10.84 -9.40 7.38
C GLU A 79 -11.70 -10.54 6.82
N GLY A 80 -11.12 -11.43 6.02
CA GLY A 80 -11.81 -12.63 5.52
C GLY A 80 -11.89 -13.80 6.52
N GLY A 81 -11.28 -13.68 7.70
CA GLY A 81 -11.19 -14.74 8.71
C GLY A 81 -12.11 -14.57 9.92
N ASP A 82 -12.77 -13.43 10.09
CA ASP A 82 -13.63 -13.14 11.25
C ASP A 82 -15.11 -13.54 10.99
N GLY A 83 -15.28 -14.71 10.37
CA GLY A 83 -16.57 -15.33 10.05
C GLY A 83 -16.88 -16.58 10.88
N GLU A 84 -16.30 -16.71 12.08
CA GLU A 84 -16.61 -17.75 13.06
C GLU A 84 -16.73 -17.16 14.49
#